data_AF-A0A2W4NR21-F1
#
_entry.id   AF-A0A2W4NR21-F1
#
_cell.length_a   1.000
_cell.length_b   1.000
_cell.length_c   1.000
_cell.angle_alpha   90.00
_cell.angle_beta   90.00
_cell.angle_gamma   90.00
#
_symmetry.space_group_name_H-M   'P 1'
#
loop_
_entity.id
_entity.type
_entity.pdbx_description
1 polymer ?
#
loop_
_entity_poly.entity_id
_entity_poly.type
_entity_poly.pdbx_seq_one_letter_code
_entity_poly.pdbx_strand_id
1 'polypeptide(L)'
;MEALLNNIFSVAAYTETAKQRRARLVYVVTVGLFALIALVLLRGQEQLAGIVIPRDDQALVYGLAVAIASVATIVLTRAGHLEIAALSPLALLAASWGALGMLNGFTSAIDSLPLALLIVLGGALGERRGLVAGTVIAFAMAAHGLALREATPDGWPAGALLFGLVLIAGVVAGWLHAQRQPDENALALAAEERLRLTDINRQIARRIASRAPLTEVLSEAVEEITLSFPRIYHAQIFLIDESGENARLVASTGTVGRLLLQRRHSLPVGSQSVIGQVTASGEIIITRAGSPDSVHRRNEFLPETVVEAAFPLRVDEAIIGALDLQSKIEGAVREVDVSLFQALADNIAVAIDNARLFEERERQLEENRRLVAQAREALEEVERLNRQLTGRAWERYFERRGETLSLGIDFDEERTHTADELSPTQQEAIASRKLVMHRMERSVKVAAPVHVRGEVIGAFELEFDDDGRLTPETLELIERVAERLGFAAETSRLFEESQQFAFREAMVNEISTRLQTTNNVETMLAEAARSLQQTLNADKVAIRLGSPVEAQRQGNGAL
;
A
#
# COMPACT_ATOMS: atom_id res chain seq x y z
N MET A 1 32.78 35.31 38.45
CA MET A 1 33.88 34.34 38.58
C MET A 1 34.28 33.76 37.22
N GLU A 2 33.32 33.31 36.39
CA GLU A 2 33.61 32.83 35.01
C GLU A 2 34.26 33.87 34.08
N ALA A 3 33.85 35.14 34.14
CA ALA A 3 34.46 36.21 33.33
C ALA A 3 35.95 36.47 33.69
N LEU A 4 36.32 36.33 34.97
CA LEU A 4 37.71 36.45 35.43
C LEU A 4 38.55 35.24 35.02
N LEU A 5 37.99 34.03 35.14
CA LEU A 5 38.64 32.78 34.70
C LEU A 5 38.85 32.75 33.18
N ASN A 6 37.90 33.26 32.40
CA ASN A 6 38.05 33.36 30.94
C ASN A 6 39.12 34.38 30.50
N ASN A 7 39.37 35.41 31.32
CA ASN A 7 40.44 36.38 31.06
C ASN A 7 41.83 35.84 31.45
N ILE A 8 41.89 34.99 32.49
CA ILE A 8 43.12 34.34 32.96
C ILE A 8 43.46 33.05 32.16
N PHE A 9 42.46 32.35 31.64
CA PHE A 9 42.61 31.08 30.90
C PHE A 9 41.94 31.15 29.53
N SER A 10 42.28 32.20 28.76
CA SER A 10 41.70 32.41 27.43
C SER A 10 42.04 31.27 26.47
N VAL A 11 41.01 30.79 25.78
CA VAL A 11 41.10 29.79 24.70
C VAL A 11 40.60 30.35 23.36
N ALA A 12 40.51 31.67 23.24
CA ALA A 12 39.99 32.36 22.06
C ALA A 12 40.81 32.12 20.79
N ALA A 13 42.07 31.68 20.92
CA ALA A 13 42.93 31.30 19.81
C ALA A 13 42.51 29.98 19.11
N TYR A 14 41.56 29.22 19.67
CA TYR A 14 41.13 27.92 19.13
C TYR A 14 39.67 27.97 18.66
N THR A 15 39.41 27.61 17.41
CA THR A 15 38.07 27.60 16.81
C THR A 15 37.33 26.28 17.04
N GLU A 16 38.05 25.17 17.13
CA GLU A 16 37.49 23.84 17.39
C GLU A 16 37.19 23.63 18.88
N THR A 17 35.99 23.15 19.18
CA THR A 17 35.54 22.86 20.56
C THR A 17 36.43 21.84 21.28
N ALA A 18 36.99 20.88 20.54
CA ALA A 18 37.96 19.91 21.06
C ALA A 18 39.27 20.56 21.52
N LYS A 19 39.85 21.45 20.71
CA LYS A 19 41.08 22.20 21.04
C LYS A 19 40.87 23.16 22.21
N GLN A 20 39.70 23.80 22.29
CA GLN A 20 39.34 24.65 23.44
C GLN A 20 39.30 23.86 24.76
N ARG A 21 38.69 22.67 24.76
CA ARG A 21 38.67 21.79 25.94
C ARG A 21 40.08 21.35 26.35
N ARG A 22 40.92 20.98 25.39
CA ARG A 22 42.31 20.60 25.63
C ARG A 22 43.15 21.76 26.19
N ALA A 23 43.01 22.96 25.64
CA ALA A 23 43.70 24.14 26.17
C ALA A 23 43.30 24.46 27.62
N ARG A 24 42.01 24.32 27.98
CA ARG A 24 41.57 24.43 29.38
C ARG A 24 42.18 23.37 30.28
N LEU A 25 42.28 22.13 29.79
CA LEU A 25 42.91 21.04 30.52
C LEU A 25 44.40 21.32 30.78
N VAL A 26 45.14 21.81 29.78
CA VAL A 26 46.55 22.23 29.93
C VAL A 26 46.68 23.29 31.03
N TYR A 27 45.82 24.31 31.03
CA TYR A 27 45.83 25.33 32.08
C TYR A 27 45.60 24.74 33.48
N VAL A 28 44.55 23.93 33.64
CA VAL A 28 44.18 23.34 34.94
C VAL A 28 45.29 22.44 35.46
N VAL A 29 45.85 21.59 34.60
CA VAL A 29 46.95 20.68 34.98
C VAL A 29 48.21 21.46 35.34
N THR A 30 48.57 22.48 34.57
CA THR A 30 49.76 23.30 34.83
C THR A 30 49.67 24.01 36.18
N VAL A 31 48.52 24.66 36.45
CA VAL A 31 48.29 25.38 37.72
C VAL A 31 48.22 24.42 38.89
N GLY A 32 47.55 23.27 38.72
CA GLY A 32 47.48 22.23 39.74
C GLY A 32 48.87 21.66 40.07
N LEU A 33 49.68 21.39 39.06
CA LEU A 33 51.04 20.89 39.22
C LEU A 33 51.94 21.93 39.90
N PHE A 34 51.86 23.19 39.50
CA PHE A 34 52.56 24.30 40.15
C PHE A 34 52.19 24.39 41.63
N ALA A 35 50.90 24.39 41.96
CA ALA A 35 50.42 24.47 43.33
C ALA A 35 50.85 23.26 44.17
N LEU A 36 50.81 22.05 43.60
CA LEU A 36 51.27 20.83 44.25
C LEU A 36 52.77 20.90 44.56
N ILE A 37 53.59 21.28 43.58
CA ILE A 37 55.04 21.39 43.77
C ILE A 37 55.37 22.49 44.79
N ALA A 38 54.71 23.66 44.70
CA ALA A 38 54.88 24.74 45.66
C ALA A 38 54.50 24.30 47.08
N LEU A 39 53.41 23.53 47.24
CA LEU A 39 52.99 22.98 48.53
C LEU A 39 54.03 22.01 49.11
N VAL A 40 54.62 21.15 48.26
CA VAL A 40 55.70 20.24 48.67
C VAL A 40 56.91 21.05 49.13
N LEU A 41 57.32 22.09 48.40
CA LEU A 41 58.46 22.94 48.78
C LEU A 41 58.20 23.74 50.07
N LEU A 42 56.97 24.21 50.29
CA LEU A 42 56.60 25.01 51.47
C LEU A 42 56.54 24.20 52.77
N ARG A 43 56.41 22.87 52.71
CA ARG A 43 56.37 22.01 53.90
C ARG A 43 57.69 21.95 54.67
N GLY A 44 58.80 22.43 54.09
CA GLY A 44 60.11 22.47 54.77
C GLY A 44 60.61 21.08 55.19
N GLN A 45 61.68 21.01 55.99
CA GLN A 45 62.45 19.79 56.34
C GLN A 45 61.71 18.58 56.96
N GLU A 46 60.38 18.54 56.96
CA GLU A 46 59.66 17.32 57.33
C GLU A 46 59.73 16.26 56.22
N GLN A 47 60.14 15.04 56.58
CA GLN A 47 60.06 13.88 55.69
C GLN A 47 58.60 13.57 55.37
N LEU A 48 58.15 14.00 54.20
CA LEU A 48 56.83 13.64 53.69
C LEU A 48 56.95 12.27 53.02
N ALA A 49 56.46 11.24 53.70
CA ALA A 49 56.48 9.85 53.20
C ALA A 49 57.88 9.34 52.78
N GLY A 50 58.93 9.76 53.48
CA GLY A 50 60.32 9.33 53.24
C GLY A 50 61.09 10.11 52.16
N ILE A 51 60.50 11.17 51.60
CA ILE A 51 61.15 12.03 50.59
C ILE A 51 61.89 13.18 51.29
N VAL A 52 63.20 13.29 51.05
CA VAL A 52 64.06 14.41 51.47
C VAL A 52 63.87 15.58 50.52
N ILE A 53 63.53 16.74 51.09
CA ILE A 53 63.28 17.99 50.37
C ILE A 53 64.59 18.82 50.30
N PRO A 54 64.86 19.54 49.20
CA PRO A 54 66.09 20.35 49.05
C PRO A 54 66.30 21.36 50.18
N ARG A 55 67.56 21.75 50.45
CA ARG A 55 67.91 22.84 51.40
C ARG A 55 67.30 24.18 50.97
N ASP A 56 67.09 25.09 51.92
CA ASP A 56 66.38 26.38 51.72
C ASP A 56 66.91 27.22 50.54
N ASP A 57 68.21 27.17 50.27
CA ASP A 57 68.86 27.86 49.14
C ASP A 57 68.55 27.21 47.78
N GLN A 58 68.43 25.89 47.72
CA GLN A 58 68.09 25.14 46.49
C GLN A 58 66.59 25.13 46.21
N ALA A 59 65.76 25.12 47.25
CA ALA A 59 64.31 25.15 47.13
C ALA A 59 63.79 26.42 46.43
N LEU A 60 64.43 27.57 46.70
CA LEU A 60 64.07 28.85 46.08
C LEU A 60 64.37 28.87 44.57
N VAL A 61 65.55 28.40 44.17
CA VAL A 61 65.95 28.31 42.75
C VAL A 61 65.02 27.37 41.98
N TYR A 62 64.71 26.22 42.57
CA TYR A 62 63.85 25.22 41.96
C TYR A 62 62.38 25.69 41.87
N GLY A 63 61.85 26.32 42.92
CA GLY A 63 60.52 26.94 42.90
C GLY A 63 60.40 28.03 41.84
N LEU A 64 61.45 28.85 41.65
CA LEU A 64 61.48 29.86 40.60
C LEU A 64 61.49 29.24 39.19
N ALA A 65 62.26 28.18 38.96
CA ALA A 65 62.27 27.46 37.69
C ALA A 65 60.90 26.88 37.34
N VAL A 66 60.21 26.29 38.33
CA VAL A 66 58.87 25.73 38.17
C VAL A 66 57.83 26.82 37.88
N ALA A 67 57.94 28.00 38.51
CA ALA A 67 57.10 29.15 38.22
C ALA A 67 57.29 29.65 36.79
N ILE A 68 58.54 29.80 36.34
CA ILE A 68 58.88 30.26 34.98
C ILE A 68 58.32 29.29 33.93
N ALA A 69 58.52 27.99 34.10
CA ALA A 69 57.99 26.97 33.20
C ALA A 69 56.46 26.98 33.13
N SER A 70 55.79 27.17 34.27
CA SER A 70 54.32 27.27 34.34
C SER A 70 53.79 28.51 33.61
N VAL A 71 54.45 29.65 33.77
CA VAL A 71 54.11 30.89 33.05
C VAL A 71 54.34 30.73 31.55
N ALA A 72 55.47 30.14 31.14
CA ALA A 72 55.77 29.87 29.72
C ALA A 72 54.71 28.97 29.08
N THR A 73 54.25 27.94 29.80
CA THR A 73 53.16 27.03 29.37
C THR A 73 51.87 27.80 29.12
N ILE A 74 51.51 28.71 30.03
CA ILE A 74 50.30 29.55 29.90
C ILE A 74 50.41 30.47 28.69
N VAL A 75 51.57 31.10 28.48
CA VAL A 75 51.81 31.99 27.32
C VAL A 75 51.74 31.22 26.01
N LEU A 76 52.35 30.04 25.91
CA LEU A 76 52.30 29.19 24.72
C LEU A 76 50.88 28.73 24.40
N THR A 77 50.10 28.37 25.43
CA THR A 77 48.69 27.98 25.27
C THR A 77 47.85 29.14 24.76
N ARG A 78 48.10 30.37 25.21
CA ARG A 78 47.43 31.59 24.73
C ARG A 78 47.83 31.97 23.31
N ALA A 79 49.10 31.76 22.94
CA ALA A 79 49.64 32.06 21.63
C ALA A 79 49.17 31.09 20.52
N GLY A 80 48.36 30.08 20.84
CA GLY A 80 47.85 29.09 19.88
C GLY A 80 48.76 27.89 19.66
N HIS A 81 49.89 27.79 20.37
CA HIS A 81 50.84 26.69 20.25
C HIS A 81 50.49 25.51 21.18
N LEU A 82 49.27 24.98 21.06
CA LEU A 82 48.73 23.97 21.96
C LEU A 82 49.57 22.70 22.03
N GLU A 83 50.11 22.23 20.90
CA GLU A 83 50.90 21.00 20.84
C GLU A 83 52.21 21.11 21.66
N ILE A 84 52.84 22.28 21.65
CA ILE A 84 54.07 22.53 22.42
C ILE A 84 53.71 22.76 23.89
N ALA A 85 52.66 23.53 24.14
CA ALA A 85 52.19 23.80 25.50
C ALA A 85 51.73 22.53 26.23
N ALA A 86 51.14 21.56 25.53
CA ALA A 86 50.72 20.28 26.11
C ALA A 86 51.89 19.42 26.62
N LEU A 87 53.10 19.60 26.08
CA LEU A 87 54.30 18.87 26.50
C LEU A 87 54.97 19.51 27.73
N SER A 88 54.80 20.82 27.93
CA SER A 88 55.49 21.53 29.01
C SER A 88 55.13 21.08 30.44
N PRO A 89 53.87 20.74 30.80
CA PRO A 89 53.55 20.15 32.10
C PRO A 89 54.19 18.78 32.32
N LEU A 90 54.37 17.99 31.25
CA LEU A 90 55.04 16.70 31.33
C LEU A 90 56.53 16.86 31.57
N ALA A 91 57.16 17.79 30.83
CA ALA A 91 58.56 18.13 31.05
C ALA A 91 58.79 18.69 32.45
N LEU A 92 57.86 19.52 32.94
CA LEU A 92 57.89 20.07 34.30
C LEU A 92 57.79 18.96 35.35
N LEU A 93 56.79 18.08 35.24
CA LEU A 93 56.62 16.95 36.15
C LEU A 93 57.83 16.02 36.13
N ALA A 94 58.39 15.73 34.95
CA ALA A 94 59.55 14.86 34.78
C ALA A 94 60.84 15.48 35.34
N ALA A 95 61.10 16.76 35.06
CA ALA A 95 62.25 17.49 35.60
C ALA A 95 62.13 17.61 37.13
N SER A 96 60.92 17.89 37.60
CA SER A 96 60.67 18.04 39.03
C SER A 96 60.86 16.74 39.79
N TRP A 97 60.30 15.66 39.26
CA TRP A 97 60.44 14.35 39.86
C TRP A 97 61.84 13.76 39.70
N GLY A 98 62.49 14.00 38.57
CA GLY A 98 63.88 13.59 38.34
C GLY A 98 64.83 14.23 39.34
N ALA A 99 64.68 15.54 39.61
CA ALA A 99 65.48 16.24 40.61
C ALA A 99 65.25 15.71 42.03
N LEU A 100 63.99 15.46 42.41
CA LEU A 100 63.66 14.87 43.71
C LEU A 100 64.16 13.42 43.83
N GLY A 101 64.03 12.63 42.78
CA GLY A 101 64.51 11.24 42.75
C GLY A 101 66.03 11.14 42.81
N MET A 102 66.76 12.08 42.19
CA MET A 102 68.23 12.17 42.32
C MET A 102 68.68 12.44 43.76
N LEU A 103 67.91 13.20 44.52
CA LEU A 103 68.19 13.46 45.95
C LEU A 103 67.84 12.26 46.85
N ASN A 104 66.88 11.44 46.44
CA ASN A 104 66.29 10.38 47.26
C ASN A 104 66.64 8.95 46.81
N GLY A 105 67.37 8.78 45.71
CA GLY A 105 67.83 7.48 45.23
C GLY A 105 66.75 6.55 44.67
N PHE A 106 65.54 7.06 44.39
CA PHE A 106 64.40 6.30 43.85
C PHE A 106 64.06 5.02 44.66
N THR A 107 64.09 5.10 45.99
CA THR A 107 64.02 3.93 46.88
C THR A 107 62.60 3.49 47.27
N SER A 108 61.55 4.24 46.91
CA SER A 108 60.16 4.01 47.35
C SER A 108 59.23 3.60 46.20
N ALA A 109 58.20 2.79 46.48
CA ALA A 109 57.13 2.53 45.50
C ALA A 109 56.39 3.81 45.09
N ILE A 110 56.38 4.83 45.95
CA ILE A 110 55.82 6.15 45.63
C ILE A 110 56.59 6.80 44.47
N ASP A 111 57.86 6.46 44.27
CA ASP A 111 58.73 6.96 43.19
C ASP A 111 58.24 6.57 41.77
N SER A 112 57.36 5.56 41.69
CA SER A 112 56.77 5.07 40.44
C SER A 112 55.48 5.80 40.03
N LEU A 113 54.80 6.48 40.96
CA LEU A 113 53.51 7.12 40.69
C LEU A 113 53.60 8.23 39.62
N PRO A 114 54.64 9.09 39.59
CA PRO A 114 54.74 10.12 38.57
C PRO A 114 55.07 9.59 37.17
N LEU A 115 55.65 8.39 37.06
CA LEU A 115 55.85 7.74 35.75
C LEU A 115 54.51 7.38 35.10
N ALA A 116 53.59 6.83 35.89
CA ALA A 116 52.21 6.57 35.45
C ALA A 116 51.48 7.87 35.10
N LEU A 117 51.65 8.89 35.94
CA LEU A 117 51.03 10.20 35.75
C LEU A 117 51.54 10.91 34.48
N LEU A 118 52.82 10.77 34.12
CA LEU A 118 53.39 11.30 32.87
C LEU A 118 52.73 10.72 31.62
N ILE A 119 52.38 9.43 31.64
CA ILE A 119 51.74 8.75 30.51
C ILE A 119 50.26 9.14 30.43
N VAL A 120 49.56 9.15 31.57
CA VAL A 120 48.15 9.54 31.64
C VAL A 120 47.97 11.00 31.24
N LEU A 121 48.76 11.92 31.81
CA LEU A 121 48.76 13.32 31.42
C LEU A 121 49.23 13.50 29.98
N GLY A 122 50.19 12.70 29.52
CA GLY A 122 50.68 12.73 28.14
C GLY A 122 49.58 12.46 27.12
N GLY A 123 48.81 11.39 27.33
CA GLY A 123 47.65 11.07 26.50
C GLY A 123 46.54 12.12 26.61
N ALA A 124 46.25 12.59 27.81
CA ALA A 124 45.17 13.56 28.05
C ALA A 124 45.48 14.96 27.48
N LEU A 125 46.73 15.41 27.56
CA LEU A 125 47.13 16.74 27.11
C LEU A 125 47.53 16.78 25.63
N GLY A 126 48.25 15.76 25.14
CA GLY A 126 48.93 15.77 23.82
C GLY A 126 48.48 14.69 22.84
N GLU A 127 47.39 13.96 23.11
CA GLU A 127 46.89 12.84 22.29
C GLU A 127 48.01 11.85 21.94
N ARG A 128 48.17 11.48 20.65
CA ARG A 128 49.17 10.51 20.20
C ARG A 128 50.60 10.98 20.44
N ARG A 129 50.90 12.26 20.25
CA ARG A 129 52.26 12.80 20.40
C ARG A 129 52.64 12.94 21.87
N GLY A 130 51.72 13.40 22.71
CA GLY A 130 51.93 13.52 24.15
C GLY A 130 52.01 12.16 24.84
N LEU A 131 51.25 11.15 24.41
CA LEU A 131 51.36 9.79 24.93
C LEU A 131 52.73 9.17 24.63
N VAL A 132 53.21 9.32 23.39
CA VAL A 132 54.55 8.84 22.99
C VAL A 132 55.63 9.57 23.79
N ALA A 133 55.54 10.91 23.88
CA ALA A 133 56.49 11.70 24.67
C ALA A 133 56.48 11.30 26.15
N GLY A 134 55.30 11.17 26.78
CA GLY A 134 55.15 10.75 28.17
C GLY A 134 55.70 9.35 28.43
N THR A 135 55.49 8.41 27.50
CA THR A 135 56.03 7.04 27.58
C THR A 135 57.54 7.01 27.45
N VAL A 136 58.11 7.76 26.50
CA VAL A 136 59.57 7.86 26.31
C VAL A 136 60.23 8.51 27.52
N ILE A 137 59.65 9.58 28.05
CA ILE A 137 60.16 10.27 29.25
C ILE A 137 60.09 9.34 30.46
N ALA A 138 58.95 8.67 30.69
CA ALA A 138 58.80 7.73 31.79
C ALA A 138 59.80 6.56 31.69
N PHE A 139 60.02 6.03 30.49
CA PHE A 139 61.01 4.97 30.26
C PHE A 139 62.44 5.45 30.51
N ALA A 140 62.80 6.63 30.00
CA ALA A 140 64.12 7.23 30.21
C ALA A 140 64.41 7.47 31.70
N MET A 141 63.42 7.95 32.46
CA MET A 141 63.53 8.14 33.90
C MET A 141 63.70 6.82 34.65
N ALA A 142 62.91 5.79 34.29
CA ALA A 142 63.04 4.46 34.89
C ALA A 142 64.42 3.84 34.60
N ALA A 143 64.92 3.98 33.37
CA ALA A 143 66.24 3.50 32.98
C ALA A 143 67.37 4.25 33.70
N HIS A 144 67.24 5.56 33.87
CA HIS A 144 68.22 6.37 34.59
C HIS A 144 68.28 6.06 36.08
N GLY A 145 67.12 5.89 36.73
CA GLY A 145 67.05 5.43 38.13
C GLY A 145 67.71 4.06 38.33
N LEU A 146 67.60 3.16 37.36
CA LEU A 146 68.29 1.87 37.38
C LEU A 146 69.82 2.01 37.25
N ALA A 147 70.30 2.99 36.49
CA ALA A 147 71.73 3.22 36.23
C ALA A 147 72.48 3.85 37.41
N LEU A 148 71.82 4.67 38.23
CA LEU A 148 72.40 5.32 39.42
C LEU A 148 72.49 4.39 40.65
N ARG A 149 72.17 3.10 40.49
CA ARG A 149 72.14 2.10 41.57
C ARG A 149 73.55 1.74 42.04
N GLU A 150 74.11 2.50 42.97
CA GLU A 150 75.21 2.02 43.83
C GLU A 150 74.64 1.17 44.99
N ALA A 151 75.33 0.07 45.28
CA ALA A 151 74.97 -1.04 46.17
C ALA A 151 74.27 -0.65 47.51
N THR A 152 72.99 -1.00 47.65
CA THR A 152 72.35 -1.23 48.96
C THR A 152 71.78 -2.67 49.05
N PRO A 153 72.06 -3.44 50.13
CA PRO A 153 71.73 -4.87 50.18
C PRO A 153 70.28 -5.23 50.52
N ASP A 154 69.45 -4.29 50.97
CA ASP A 154 68.08 -4.62 51.40
C ASP A 154 67.06 -4.21 50.34
N GLY A 155 66.50 -5.24 49.69
CA GLY A 155 65.77 -5.14 48.43
C GLY A 155 64.41 -4.44 48.47
N TRP A 156 64.00 -3.97 47.30
CA TRP A 156 62.60 -3.66 46.98
C TRP A 156 62.11 -4.50 45.77
N PRO A 157 60.80 -4.76 45.69
CA PRO A 157 60.25 -5.96 45.10
C PRO A 157 60.08 -5.79 43.59
N ALA A 158 60.24 -6.90 42.86
CA ALA A 158 59.87 -7.02 41.44
C ALA A 158 58.47 -6.45 41.09
N GLY A 159 57.60 -6.27 42.09
CA GLY A 159 56.29 -5.64 42.00
C GLY A 159 56.29 -4.18 41.50
N ALA A 160 57.29 -3.34 41.79
CA ALA A 160 57.27 -1.93 41.35
C ALA A 160 57.54 -1.79 39.84
N LEU A 161 58.46 -2.61 39.30
CA LEU A 161 58.74 -2.69 37.86
C LEU A 161 57.59 -3.37 37.10
N LEU A 162 57.02 -4.45 37.66
CA LEU A 162 55.83 -5.10 37.12
C LEU A 162 54.62 -4.16 37.12
N PHE A 163 54.44 -3.35 38.17
CA PHE A 163 53.38 -2.36 38.24
C PHE A 163 53.53 -1.29 37.16
N GLY A 164 54.74 -0.73 36.97
CA GLY A 164 55.01 0.22 35.89
C GLY A 164 54.73 -0.35 34.49
N LEU A 165 55.14 -1.60 34.23
CA LEU A 165 54.86 -2.28 32.95
C LEU A 165 53.37 -2.57 32.73
N VAL A 166 52.65 -3.02 33.78
CA VAL A 166 51.19 -3.26 33.70
C VAL A 166 50.42 -1.97 33.48
N LEU A 167 50.86 -0.85 34.06
CA LEU A 167 50.26 0.46 33.86
C LEU A 167 50.49 0.99 32.45
N ILE A 168 51.70 0.84 31.90
CA ILE A 168 52.02 1.15 30.49
C ILE A 168 51.15 0.30 29.57
N ALA A 169 51.05 -1.01 29.80
CA ALA A 169 50.23 -1.92 29.01
C ALA A 169 48.72 -1.59 29.09
N GLY A 170 48.22 -1.24 30.27
CA GLY A 170 46.82 -0.85 30.49
C GLY A 170 46.45 0.46 29.78
N VAL A 171 47.33 1.46 29.77
CA VAL A 171 47.09 2.73 29.07
C VAL A 171 47.17 2.55 27.55
N VAL A 172 48.12 1.75 27.05
CA VAL A 172 48.22 1.41 25.62
C VAL A 172 46.99 0.61 25.15
N ALA A 173 46.51 -0.34 25.96
CA ALA A 173 45.30 -1.12 25.67
C ALA A 173 44.03 -0.26 25.69
N GLY A 174 43.89 0.63 26.69
CA GLY A 174 42.78 1.57 26.76
C GLY A 174 42.77 2.57 25.59
N TRP A 175 43.95 2.99 25.14
CA TRP A 175 44.09 3.86 23.97
C TRP A 175 43.74 3.16 22.66
N LEU A 176 44.18 1.92 22.46
CA LEU A 176 43.77 1.08 21.32
C LEU A 176 42.25 0.81 21.31
N HIS A 177 41.62 0.71 22.48
CA HIS A 177 40.17 0.57 22.59
C HIS A 177 39.43 1.88 22.27
N ALA A 178 39.93 3.02 22.73
CA ALA A 178 39.36 4.35 22.43
C ALA A 178 39.50 4.72 20.94
N GLN A 179 40.58 4.30 20.26
CA GLN A 179 40.76 4.49 18.82
C GLN A 179 39.81 3.65 17.95
N ARG A 180 39.16 2.63 18.52
CA ARG A 180 38.16 1.79 17.84
C ARG A 180 36.74 2.34 17.93
N GLN A 181 36.49 3.43 18.67
CA GLN A 181 35.18 4.06 18.65
C GLN A 181 34.93 4.66 17.24
N PRO A 182 33.89 4.21 16.53
CA PRO A 182 33.55 4.76 15.23
C PRO A 182 33.21 6.25 15.39
N ASP A 183 33.68 7.07 14.45
CA ASP A 183 33.48 8.51 14.42
C ASP A 183 31.97 8.82 14.51
N GLU A 184 31.52 9.35 15.65
CA GLU A 184 30.10 9.62 15.92
C GLU A 184 29.50 10.54 14.83
N ASN A 185 30.32 11.42 14.26
CA ASN A 185 29.93 12.29 13.16
C ASN A 185 29.69 11.51 11.87
N ALA A 186 30.50 10.49 11.58
CA ALA A 186 30.31 9.65 10.39
C ALA A 186 29.06 8.77 10.52
N LEU A 187 28.75 8.28 11.72
CA LEU A 187 27.50 7.55 11.99
C LEU A 187 26.27 8.45 11.90
N ALA A 188 26.35 9.67 12.44
CA ALA A 188 25.26 10.65 12.34
C ALA A 188 24.98 11.05 10.89
N LEU A 189 26.04 11.34 10.11
CA LEU A 189 25.93 11.66 8.67
C LEU A 189 25.34 10.48 7.87
N ALA A 190 25.77 9.25 8.14
CA ALA A 190 25.23 8.07 7.48
C ALA A 190 23.75 7.81 7.85
N ALA A 191 23.36 8.07 9.10
CA ALA A 191 21.99 7.95 9.55
C ALA A 191 21.09 9.02 8.93
N GLU A 192 21.56 10.27 8.86
CA GLU A 192 20.86 11.38 8.23
C GLU A 192 20.64 11.13 6.74
N GLU A 193 21.68 10.66 6.03
CA GLU A 193 21.56 10.30 4.61
C GLU A 193 20.57 9.14 4.41
N ARG A 194 20.60 8.12 5.28
CA ARG A 194 19.64 7.00 5.20
C ARG A 194 18.20 7.45 5.44
N LEU A 195 17.99 8.38 6.37
CA LEU A 195 16.66 8.97 6.62
C LEU A 195 16.17 9.75 5.41
N ARG A 196 17.04 10.57 4.80
CA ARG A 196 16.72 11.33 3.59
C ARG A 196 16.32 10.41 2.43
N LEU A 197 17.10 9.36 2.18
CA LEU A 197 16.83 8.39 1.12
C LEU A 197 15.51 7.63 1.36
N THR A 198 15.20 7.31 2.62
CA THR A 198 13.93 6.68 2.99
C THR A 198 12.74 7.62 2.78
N ASP A 199 12.90 8.91 3.06
CA ASP A 199 11.84 9.90 2.86
C ASP A 199 11.54 10.11 1.37
N ILE A 200 12.57 10.20 0.53
CA ILE A 200 12.45 10.22 -0.94
C ILE A 200 11.66 9.00 -1.43
N ASN A 201 12.01 7.79 -0.97
CA ASN A 201 11.30 6.58 -1.35
C ASN A 201 9.82 6.63 -0.94
N ARG A 202 9.51 7.11 0.28
CA ARG A 202 8.11 7.31 0.72
C ARG A 202 7.36 8.33 -0.13
N GLN A 203 8.00 9.43 -0.52
CA GLN A 203 7.37 10.45 -1.36
C GLN A 203 7.06 9.90 -2.75
N ILE A 204 8.00 9.19 -3.37
CA ILE A 204 7.81 8.49 -4.65
C ILE A 204 6.64 7.50 -4.52
N ALA A 205 6.66 6.63 -3.50
CA ALA A 205 5.59 5.65 -3.28
C ALA A 205 4.19 6.29 -3.09
N ARG A 206 4.09 7.42 -2.39
CA ARG A 206 2.79 8.12 -2.20
C ARG A 206 2.24 8.72 -3.48
N ARG A 207 3.10 9.27 -4.35
CA ARG A 207 2.69 9.79 -5.66
C ARG A 207 2.22 8.65 -6.56
N ILE A 208 2.91 7.51 -6.48
CA ILE A 208 2.54 6.30 -7.22
C ILE A 208 1.17 5.76 -6.77
N ALA A 209 0.81 5.91 -5.49
CA ALA A 209 -0.51 5.53 -4.97
C ALA A 209 -1.66 6.50 -5.31
N SER A 210 -1.45 7.48 -6.20
CA SER A 210 -2.50 8.43 -6.59
C SER A 210 -3.54 7.80 -7.54
N ARG A 211 -4.73 8.40 -7.61
CA ARG A 211 -5.86 7.95 -8.45
C ARG A 211 -5.70 8.25 -9.95
N ALA A 212 -4.48 8.51 -10.40
CA ALA A 212 -4.17 8.89 -11.77
C ALA A 212 -4.02 7.65 -12.69
N PRO A 213 -4.14 7.81 -14.02
CA PRO A 213 -3.89 6.73 -14.98
C PRO A 213 -2.50 6.12 -14.79
N LEU A 214 -2.41 4.79 -14.79
CA LEU A 214 -1.17 4.06 -14.51
C LEU A 214 0.02 4.53 -15.39
N THR A 215 -0.24 4.83 -16.66
CA THR A 215 0.80 5.33 -17.59
C THR A 215 1.42 6.66 -17.17
N GLU A 216 0.61 7.58 -16.63
CA GLU A 216 1.07 8.87 -16.16
C GLU A 216 1.88 8.70 -14.89
N VAL A 217 1.36 7.92 -13.95
CA VAL A 217 2.02 7.61 -12.68
C VAL A 217 3.40 6.99 -12.87
N LEU A 218 3.53 5.99 -13.76
CA LEU A 218 4.81 5.33 -14.01
C LEU A 218 5.80 6.26 -14.72
N SER A 219 5.32 7.14 -15.59
CA SER A 219 6.15 8.14 -16.27
C SER A 219 6.71 9.17 -15.28
N GLU A 220 5.85 9.69 -14.38
CA GLU A 220 6.29 10.58 -13.31
C GLU A 220 7.26 9.89 -12.35
N ALA A 221 7.05 8.60 -12.03
CA ALA A 221 7.92 7.85 -11.14
C ALA A 221 9.35 7.73 -11.69
N VAL A 222 9.52 7.40 -12.97
CA VAL A 222 10.87 7.30 -13.57
C VAL A 222 11.55 8.66 -13.67
N GLU A 223 10.80 9.73 -13.92
CA GLU A 223 11.34 11.10 -13.91
C GLU A 223 11.82 11.48 -12.50
N GLU A 224 11.01 11.25 -11.48
CA GLU A 224 11.34 11.54 -10.08
C GLU A 224 12.56 10.75 -9.59
N ILE A 225 12.72 9.49 -10.04
CA ILE A 225 13.92 8.69 -9.76
C ILE A 225 15.17 9.39 -10.31
N THR A 226 15.15 9.84 -11.58
CA THR A 226 16.31 10.54 -12.14
C THR A 226 16.60 11.89 -11.49
N LEU A 227 15.56 12.60 -11.01
CA LEU A 227 15.71 13.85 -10.26
C LEU A 227 16.29 13.61 -8.85
N SER A 228 15.83 12.58 -8.17
CA SER A 228 16.24 12.24 -6.80
C SER A 228 17.62 11.59 -6.73
N PHE A 229 18.03 10.90 -7.80
CA PHE A 229 19.30 10.19 -7.88
C PHE A 229 20.14 10.68 -9.06
N PRO A 230 20.89 11.79 -8.93
CA PRO A 230 21.64 12.41 -10.04
C PRO A 230 22.71 11.51 -10.71
N ARG A 231 23.09 10.40 -10.07
CA ARG A 231 24.00 9.38 -10.64
C ARG A 231 23.29 8.48 -11.65
N ILE A 232 21.96 8.40 -11.59
CA ILE A 232 21.11 7.69 -12.54
C ILE A 232 20.65 8.70 -13.57
N TYR A 233 21.12 8.56 -14.81
CA TYR A 233 20.79 9.51 -15.87
C TYR A 233 19.59 9.07 -16.70
N HIS A 234 19.19 7.79 -16.60
CA HIS A 234 18.07 7.23 -17.32
C HIS A 234 17.41 6.11 -16.50
N ALA A 235 16.07 6.09 -16.48
CA ALA A 235 15.27 5.07 -15.81
C ALA A 235 14.14 4.60 -16.73
N GLN A 236 13.80 3.31 -16.63
CA GLN A 236 12.76 2.67 -17.43
C GLN A 236 11.98 1.65 -16.61
N ILE A 237 10.72 1.41 -16.99
CA ILE A 237 9.87 0.38 -16.40
C ILE A 237 9.36 -0.53 -17.52
N PHE A 238 9.60 -1.83 -17.36
CA PHE A 238 9.08 -2.88 -18.22
C PHE A 238 8.03 -3.69 -17.47
N LEU A 239 6.92 -4.02 -18.12
CA LEU A 239 5.90 -4.94 -17.59
C LEU A 239 5.82 -6.16 -18.49
N ILE A 240 5.70 -7.32 -17.85
CA ILE A 240 5.43 -8.57 -18.54
C ILE A 240 4.00 -8.50 -19.10
N ASP A 241 3.85 -8.88 -20.37
CA ASP A 241 2.54 -8.98 -21.01
C ASP A 241 1.72 -10.17 -20.48
N GLU A 242 0.45 -10.26 -20.89
CA GLU A 242 -0.45 -11.33 -20.43
C GLU A 242 0.00 -12.73 -20.90
N SER A 243 0.83 -12.82 -21.95
CA SER A 243 1.35 -14.10 -22.43
C SER A 243 2.51 -14.63 -21.58
N GLY A 244 3.18 -13.75 -20.82
CA GLY A 244 4.39 -14.08 -20.07
C GLY A 244 5.66 -14.13 -20.94
N GLU A 245 5.54 -13.95 -22.26
CA GLU A 245 6.66 -14.13 -23.18
C GLU A 245 7.53 -12.88 -23.32
N ASN A 246 6.96 -11.69 -23.21
CA ASN A 246 7.68 -10.44 -23.43
C ASN A 246 7.49 -9.44 -22.28
N ALA A 247 8.59 -8.79 -21.92
CA ALA A 247 8.61 -7.60 -21.09
C ALA A 247 8.54 -6.36 -21.99
N ARG A 248 7.44 -5.62 -21.94
CA ARG A 248 7.17 -4.41 -22.74
C ARG A 248 7.50 -3.16 -21.96
N LEU A 249 8.19 -2.22 -22.60
CA LEU A 249 8.47 -0.90 -22.04
C LEU A 249 7.17 -0.10 -21.87
N VAL A 250 6.91 0.39 -20.66
CA VAL A 250 5.69 1.19 -20.35
C VAL A 250 5.99 2.59 -19.83
N ALA A 251 7.18 2.84 -19.29
CA ALA A 251 7.64 4.17 -18.91
C ALA A 251 9.15 4.31 -19.12
N SER A 252 9.61 5.49 -19.52
CA SER A 252 11.03 5.77 -19.69
C SER A 252 11.32 7.26 -19.69
N THR A 253 12.46 7.66 -19.13
CA THR A 253 12.91 9.06 -19.09
C THR A 253 13.45 9.60 -20.41
N GLY A 254 13.36 10.92 -20.61
CA GLY A 254 14.08 11.63 -21.67
C GLY A 254 13.62 11.35 -23.10
N THR A 255 14.34 11.95 -24.06
CA THR A 255 13.99 11.88 -25.50
C THR A 255 14.11 10.47 -26.06
N VAL A 256 15.12 9.71 -25.63
CA VAL A 256 15.31 8.31 -25.99
C VAL A 256 14.15 7.46 -25.50
N GLY A 257 13.70 7.67 -24.26
CA GLY A 257 12.56 6.96 -23.69
C GLY A 257 11.29 7.15 -24.51
N ARG A 258 10.97 8.38 -24.90
CA ARG A 258 9.82 8.67 -25.78
C ARG A 258 9.89 7.92 -27.11
N LEU A 259 11.07 7.84 -27.72
CA LEU A 259 11.26 7.09 -28.97
C LEU A 259 11.03 5.58 -28.77
N LEU A 260 11.55 5.01 -27.70
CA LEU A 260 11.38 3.58 -27.38
C LEU A 260 9.91 3.23 -27.07
N LEU A 261 9.20 4.11 -26.36
CA LEU A 261 7.77 3.98 -26.09
C LEU A 261 6.94 4.03 -27.38
N GLN A 262 7.22 4.98 -28.28
CA GLN A 262 6.55 5.06 -29.59
C GLN A 262 6.75 3.80 -30.44
N ARG A 263 7.93 3.18 -30.33
CA ARG A 263 8.26 1.91 -31.02
C ARG A 263 7.70 0.67 -30.34
N ARG A 264 7.00 0.81 -29.22
CA ARG A 264 6.49 -0.31 -28.40
C ARG A 264 7.60 -1.31 -28.06
N HIS A 265 8.76 -0.80 -27.67
CA HIS A 265 9.93 -1.62 -27.40
C HIS A 265 9.61 -2.74 -26.39
N SER A 266 10.03 -3.96 -26.71
CA SER A 266 9.86 -5.14 -25.86
C SER A 266 11.06 -6.05 -25.96
N LEU A 267 11.28 -6.83 -24.91
CA LEU A 267 12.35 -7.81 -24.80
C LEU A 267 11.75 -9.14 -24.33
N PRO A 268 12.18 -10.30 -24.89
CA PRO A 268 11.69 -11.58 -24.42
C PRO A 268 12.12 -11.85 -22.97
N VAL A 269 11.19 -12.37 -22.17
CA VAL A 269 11.46 -12.86 -20.81
C VAL A 269 12.44 -14.03 -20.90
N GLY A 270 13.45 -14.05 -20.04
CA GLY A 270 14.53 -15.06 -20.06
C GLY A 270 15.55 -14.89 -21.18
N SER A 271 15.45 -13.84 -22.00
CA SER A 271 16.51 -13.51 -22.95
C SER A 271 17.81 -13.13 -22.25
N GLN A 272 18.92 -13.09 -23.01
CA GLN A 272 20.23 -12.69 -22.48
C GLN A 272 20.34 -11.20 -22.14
N SER A 273 19.30 -10.39 -22.38
CA SER A 273 19.24 -8.99 -21.94
C SER A 273 19.15 -8.89 -20.41
N VAL A 274 19.51 -7.74 -19.83
CA VAL A 274 19.40 -7.53 -18.38
C VAL A 274 17.94 -7.71 -17.95
N ILE A 275 17.02 -7.11 -18.71
CA ILE A 275 15.57 -7.21 -18.47
C ILE A 275 15.08 -8.65 -18.58
N GLY A 276 15.51 -9.38 -19.61
CA GLY A 276 15.16 -10.79 -19.78
C GLY A 276 15.60 -11.67 -18.61
N GLN A 277 16.82 -11.46 -18.11
CA GLN A 277 17.35 -12.19 -16.97
C GLN A 277 16.60 -11.86 -15.67
N VAL A 278 16.41 -10.58 -15.34
CA VAL A 278 15.66 -10.14 -14.14
C VAL A 278 14.22 -10.64 -14.17
N THR A 279 13.55 -10.57 -15.32
CA THR A 279 12.15 -11.00 -15.42
C THR A 279 11.98 -12.52 -15.31
N ALA A 280 13.01 -13.31 -15.60
CA ALA A 280 12.98 -14.76 -15.47
C ALA A 280 13.49 -15.28 -14.11
N SER A 281 14.58 -14.72 -13.57
CA SER A 281 15.13 -15.15 -12.27
C SER A 281 14.47 -14.45 -11.10
N GLY A 282 14.00 -13.22 -11.31
CA GLY A 282 13.62 -12.27 -10.27
C GLY A 282 14.83 -11.68 -9.54
N GLU A 283 16.04 -12.20 -9.69
CA GLU A 283 17.21 -11.67 -8.99
C GLU A 283 17.61 -10.30 -9.55
N ILE A 284 18.22 -9.47 -8.70
CA ILE A 284 18.74 -8.16 -9.11
C ILE A 284 19.96 -8.38 -10.01
N ILE A 285 19.95 -7.80 -11.20
CA ILE A 285 21.07 -7.90 -12.14
C ILE A 285 21.74 -6.54 -12.27
N ILE A 286 23.04 -6.49 -11.97
CA ILE A 286 23.88 -5.29 -12.11
C ILE A 286 25.05 -5.66 -13.02
N THR A 287 25.20 -4.94 -14.13
CA THR A 287 26.20 -5.25 -15.14
C THR A 287 26.92 -4.01 -15.63
N ARG A 288 28.17 -4.20 -16.07
CA ARG A 288 28.93 -3.18 -16.80
C ARG A 288 28.66 -3.31 -18.29
N ALA A 289 28.37 -2.19 -18.94
CA ALA A 289 28.19 -2.13 -20.38
C ALA A 289 29.51 -2.53 -21.10
N GLY A 290 29.46 -3.57 -21.93
CA GLY A 290 30.60 -4.08 -22.69
C GLY A 290 31.56 -5.01 -21.92
N SER A 291 31.16 -5.56 -20.77
CA SER A 291 31.92 -6.60 -20.07
C SER A 291 31.90 -7.94 -20.84
N PRO A 292 32.99 -8.73 -20.87
CA PRO A 292 33.00 -10.04 -21.54
C PRO A 292 32.00 -11.05 -20.93
N ASP A 293 31.73 -10.92 -19.64
CA ASP A 293 30.76 -11.74 -18.89
C ASP A 293 29.31 -11.25 -19.08
N SER A 294 29.13 -10.05 -19.65
CA SER A 294 27.82 -9.57 -20.05
C SER A 294 27.65 -9.82 -21.55
N VAL A 295 26.71 -10.69 -21.92
CA VAL A 295 26.38 -10.95 -23.33
C VAL A 295 25.67 -9.73 -23.99
N HIS A 296 25.87 -8.53 -23.42
CA HIS A 296 25.23 -7.29 -23.80
C HIS A 296 25.82 -6.75 -25.11
N ARG A 297 24.94 -6.56 -26.09
CA ARG A 297 25.14 -5.50 -27.07
C ARG A 297 24.91 -4.17 -26.34
N ARG A 298 25.80 -3.20 -26.51
CA ARG A 298 25.52 -1.81 -26.13
C ARG A 298 24.16 -1.42 -26.69
N ASN A 299 23.26 -0.92 -25.85
CA ASN A 299 22.02 -0.35 -26.33
C ASN A 299 22.37 0.85 -27.23
N GLU A 300 22.09 0.75 -28.53
CA GLU A 300 22.43 1.79 -29.51
C GLU A 300 21.80 3.14 -29.17
N PHE A 301 20.72 3.14 -28.39
CA PHE A 301 20.02 4.34 -27.97
C PHE A 301 20.56 4.95 -26.67
N LEU A 302 21.37 4.21 -25.90
CA LEU A 302 21.95 4.65 -24.62
C LEU A 302 23.47 4.38 -24.60
N PRO A 303 24.24 5.03 -25.50
CA PRO A 303 25.66 4.72 -25.70
C PRO A 303 26.57 5.16 -24.54
N GLU A 304 26.07 6.04 -23.67
CA GLU A 304 26.81 6.59 -22.53
C GLU A 304 26.69 5.72 -21.27
N THR A 305 25.89 4.65 -21.32
CA THR A 305 25.73 3.72 -20.20
C THR A 305 27.02 2.97 -19.93
N VAL A 306 27.49 3.08 -18.70
CA VAL A 306 28.64 2.35 -18.15
C VAL A 306 28.16 1.23 -17.24
N VAL A 307 27.10 1.48 -16.46
CA VAL A 307 26.48 0.50 -15.57
C VAL A 307 24.97 0.49 -15.82
N GLU A 308 24.43 -0.72 -15.94
CA GLU A 308 23.00 -1.00 -16.03
C GLU A 308 22.62 -1.87 -14.82
N ALA A 309 21.59 -1.46 -14.09
CA ALA A 309 21.08 -2.17 -12.93
C ALA A 309 19.57 -2.33 -13.06
N ALA A 310 19.10 -3.57 -13.05
CA ALA A 310 17.68 -3.86 -13.12
C ALA A 310 17.19 -4.61 -11.89
N PHE A 311 16.01 -4.18 -11.44
CA PHE A 311 15.36 -4.65 -10.23
C PHE A 311 14.03 -5.27 -10.60
N PRO A 312 13.69 -6.46 -10.06
CA PRO A 312 12.41 -7.10 -10.31
C PRO A 312 11.25 -6.27 -9.72
N LEU A 313 10.16 -6.17 -10.46
CA LEU A 313 8.87 -5.71 -9.93
C LEU A 313 8.11 -6.95 -9.46
N ARG A 314 7.93 -7.08 -8.14
CA ARG A 314 7.32 -8.28 -7.54
C ARG A 314 6.01 -7.94 -6.84
N VAL A 315 5.02 -8.79 -7.04
CA VAL A 315 3.75 -8.79 -6.29
C VAL A 315 3.60 -10.20 -5.74
N ASP A 316 3.63 -10.33 -4.42
CA ASP A 316 3.75 -11.62 -3.74
C ASP A 316 4.92 -12.46 -4.30
N GLU A 317 4.64 -13.63 -4.88
CA GLU A 317 5.64 -14.50 -5.50
C GLU A 317 5.83 -14.25 -7.01
N ALA A 318 4.97 -13.44 -7.64
CA ALA A 318 4.96 -13.21 -9.08
C ALA A 318 5.85 -12.02 -9.47
N ILE A 319 6.64 -12.21 -10.53
CA ILE A 319 7.40 -11.13 -11.18
C ILE A 319 6.49 -10.53 -12.26
N ILE A 320 6.16 -9.25 -12.14
CA ILE A 320 5.26 -8.56 -13.07
C ILE A 320 6.02 -7.65 -14.05
N GLY A 321 7.33 -7.50 -13.86
CA GLY A 321 8.15 -6.60 -14.67
C GLY A 321 9.54 -6.33 -14.09
N ALA A 322 10.19 -5.29 -14.59
CA ALA A 322 11.50 -4.83 -14.12
C ALA A 322 11.61 -3.30 -14.15
N LEU A 323 12.30 -2.73 -13.16
CA LEU A 323 12.80 -1.36 -13.13
C LEU A 323 14.24 -1.36 -13.62
N ASP A 324 14.52 -0.66 -14.72
CA ASP A 324 15.86 -0.51 -15.31
C ASP A 324 16.44 0.86 -14.97
N LEU A 325 17.67 0.90 -14.46
CA LEU A 325 18.40 2.11 -14.09
C LEU A 325 19.77 2.13 -14.76
N GLN A 326 20.09 3.25 -15.42
CA GLN A 326 21.35 3.40 -16.16
C GLN A 326 22.20 4.55 -15.62
N SER A 327 23.50 4.30 -15.53
CA SER A 327 24.49 5.28 -15.07
C SER A 327 25.69 5.40 -16.01
N LYS A 328 26.24 6.61 -16.08
CA LYS A 328 27.50 6.94 -16.74
C LYS A 328 28.73 6.73 -15.85
N ILE A 329 28.52 6.47 -14.56
CA ILE A 329 29.58 6.47 -13.54
C ILE A 329 29.75 5.04 -13.01
N GLU A 330 30.99 4.57 -12.95
CA GLU A 330 31.31 3.30 -12.33
C GLU A 330 31.10 3.36 -10.81
N GLY A 331 30.49 2.31 -10.23
CA GLY A 331 30.12 2.28 -8.81
C GLY A 331 28.97 3.23 -8.44
N ALA A 332 28.17 3.68 -9.41
CA ALA A 332 26.99 4.52 -9.17
C ALA A 332 25.88 3.82 -8.37
N VAL A 333 25.80 2.49 -8.46
CA VAL A 333 24.91 1.66 -7.65
C VAL A 333 25.76 0.99 -6.58
N ARG A 334 25.78 1.57 -5.37
CA ARG A 334 26.47 0.97 -4.23
C ARG A 334 25.55 -0.06 -3.58
N GLU A 335 26.12 -0.95 -2.79
CA GLU A 335 25.37 -1.99 -2.05
C GLU A 335 24.24 -1.40 -1.18
N VAL A 336 24.47 -0.23 -0.59
CA VAL A 336 23.46 0.53 0.18
C VAL A 336 22.30 1.04 -0.70
N ASP A 337 22.59 1.35 -1.96
CA ASP A 337 21.60 1.87 -2.91
C ASP A 337 20.75 0.73 -3.50
N VAL A 338 21.27 -0.50 -3.55
CA VAL A 338 20.54 -1.69 -4.05
C VAL A 338 19.26 -1.95 -3.27
N SER A 339 19.33 -1.98 -1.93
CA SER A 339 18.14 -2.20 -1.10
C SER A 339 17.12 -1.07 -1.24
N LEU A 340 17.58 0.15 -1.49
CA LEU A 340 16.70 1.31 -1.70
C LEU A 340 15.96 1.21 -3.03
N PHE A 341 16.68 0.90 -4.12
CA PHE A 341 16.08 0.72 -5.44
C PHE A 341 15.17 -0.50 -5.51
N GLN A 342 15.49 -1.58 -4.80
CA GLN A 342 14.56 -2.71 -4.65
C GLN A 342 13.28 -2.27 -3.94
N ALA A 343 13.38 -1.53 -2.84
CA ALA A 343 12.19 -1.04 -2.14
C ALA A 343 11.34 -0.09 -3.02
N LEU A 344 11.98 0.70 -3.89
CA LEU A 344 11.28 1.49 -4.90
C LEU A 344 10.56 0.61 -5.93
N ALA A 345 11.26 -0.42 -6.43
CA ALA A 345 10.70 -1.40 -7.37
C ALA A 345 9.49 -2.13 -6.76
N ASP A 346 9.56 -2.55 -5.50
CA ASP A 346 8.46 -3.18 -4.78
C ASP A 346 7.25 -2.24 -4.65
N ASN A 347 7.49 -0.97 -4.28
CA ASN A 347 6.42 0.04 -4.19
C ASN A 347 5.75 0.32 -5.55
N ILE A 348 6.55 0.38 -6.62
CA ILE A 348 6.06 0.52 -7.99
C ILE A 348 5.19 -0.70 -8.35
N ALA A 349 5.65 -1.91 -8.03
CA ALA A 349 4.93 -3.15 -8.33
C ALA A 349 3.56 -3.20 -7.64
N VAL A 350 3.52 -2.87 -6.34
CA VAL A 350 2.26 -2.82 -5.56
C VAL A 350 1.27 -1.81 -6.13
N ALA A 351 1.74 -0.66 -6.61
CA ALA A 351 0.84 0.33 -7.20
C ALA A 351 0.32 -0.08 -8.57
N ILE A 352 1.15 -0.73 -9.40
CA ILE A 352 0.70 -1.33 -10.66
C ILE A 352 -0.41 -2.34 -10.40
N ASP A 353 -0.23 -3.21 -9.39
CA ASP A 353 -1.21 -4.20 -9.02
C ASP A 353 -2.53 -3.57 -8.54
N ASN A 354 -2.43 -2.58 -7.64
CA ASN A 354 -3.60 -1.83 -7.17
C ASN A 354 -4.35 -1.13 -8.31
N ALA A 355 -3.64 -0.54 -9.26
CA ALA A 355 -4.26 0.12 -10.41
C ALA A 355 -4.99 -0.89 -11.31
N ARG A 356 -4.36 -2.03 -11.61
CA ARG A 356 -4.99 -3.12 -12.38
C ARG A 356 -6.23 -3.68 -11.68
N LEU A 357 -6.15 -3.92 -10.37
CA LEU A 357 -7.29 -4.38 -9.57
C LEU A 357 -8.43 -3.35 -9.54
N PHE A 358 -8.11 -2.06 -9.51
CA PHE A 358 -9.11 -1.01 -9.55
C PHE A 358 -9.81 -0.93 -10.91
N GLU A 359 -9.07 -0.97 -12.01
CA GLU A 359 -9.62 -1.00 -13.37
C GLU A 359 -10.53 -2.21 -13.59
N GLU A 360 -10.13 -3.39 -13.09
CA GLU A 360 -10.95 -4.59 -13.16
C GLU A 360 -12.28 -4.43 -12.39
N ARG A 361 -12.24 -3.86 -11.19
CA ARG A 361 -13.45 -3.60 -10.40
C ARG A 361 -14.38 -2.61 -11.08
N GLU A 362 -13.87 -1.54 -11.66
CA GLU A 362 -14.67 -0.56 -12.42
C GLU A 362 -15.32 -1.22 -13.64
N ARG A 363 -14.58 -2.06 -14.37
CA ARG A 363 -15.12 -2.83 -15.49
C ARG A 363 -16.26 -3.76 -15.05
N GLN A 364 -16.05 -4.52 -13.98
CA GLN A 364 -17.07 -5.41 -13.42
C GLN A 364 -18.31 -4.65 -12.92
N LEU A 365 -18.11 -3.47 -12.32
CA LEU A 365 -19.20 -2.64 -11.85
C LEU A 365 -20.06 -2.12 -13.02
N GLU A 366 -19.42 -1.69 -14.10
CA GLU A 366 -20.10 -1.22 -15.30
C GLU A 366 -20.86 -2.36 -16.01
N GLU A 367 -20.24 -3.54 -16.11
CA GLU A 367 -20.92 -4.74 -16.62
C GLU A 367 -22.14 -5.12 -15.77
N ASN A 368 -22.00 -5.11 -14.45
CA ASN A 368 -23.10 -5.41 -13.53
C ASN A 368 -24.25 -4.40 -13.69
N ARG A 369 -23.94 -3.09 -13.76
CA ARG A 369 -24.94 -2.04 -14.01
C ARG A 369 -25.69 -2.29 -15.32
N ARG A 370 -24.98 -2.66 -16.39
CA ARG A 370 -25.60 -3.00 -17.66
C ARG A 370 -26.52 -4.21 -17.55
N LEU A 371 -26.09 -5.27 -16.88
CA LEU A 371 -26.91 -6.47 -16.66
C LEU A 371 -28.17 -6.17 -15.84
N VAL A 372 -28.06 -5.36 -14.79
CA VAL A 372 -29.21 -4.93 -13.98
C VAL A 372 -30.19 -4.10 -14.81
N ALA A 373 -29.70 -3.20 -15.66
CA ALA A 373 -30.55 -2.43 -16.56
C ALA A 373 -31.30 -3.33 -17.55
N GLN A 374 -30.61 -4.29 -18.17
CA GLN A 374 -31.22 -5.28 -19.08
C GLN A 374 -32.26 -6.17 -18.38
N ALA A 375 -31.97 -6.61 -17.15
CA ALA A 375 -32.89 -7.42 -16.37
C ALA A 375 -34.18 -6.65 -16.02
N ARG A 376 -34.07 -5.36 -15.70
CA ARG A 376 -35.23 -4.49 -15.44
C ARG A 376 -36.09 -4.31 -16.69
N GLU A 377 -35.47 -4.00 -17.83
CA GLU A 377 -36.18 -3.85 -19.11
C GLU A 377 -36.91 -5.15 -19.51
N ALA A 378 -36.24 -6.30 -19.36
CA ALA A 378 -36.85 -7.60 -19.64
C ALA A 378 -38.03 -7.91 -18.70
N LEU A 379 -37.94 -7.54 -17.42
CA LEU A 379 -39.02 -7.74 -16.45
C LEU A 379 -40.24 -6.87 -16.80
N GLU A 380 -40.03 -5.59 -17.12
CA GLU A 380 -41.10 -4.68 -17.54
C GLU A 380 -41.81 -5.18 -18.79
N GLU A 381 -41.07 -5.70 -19.76
CA GLU A 381 -41.64 -6.27 -20.99
C GLU A 381 -42.44 -7.55 -20.71
N VAL A 382 -41.95 -8.44 -19.85
CA VAL A 382 -42.70 -9.64 -19.43
C VAL A 382 -43.99 -9.27 -18.72
N GLU A 383 -43.97 -8.30 -17.80
CA GLU A 383 -45.17 -7.84 -17.12
C GLU A 383 -46.18 -7.21 -18.08
N ARG A 384 -45.71 -6.37 -19.02
CA ARG A 384 -46.54 -5.77 -20.07
C ARG A 384 -47.20 -6.83 -20.95
N LEU A 385 -46.43 -7.82 -21.40
CA LEU A 385 -46.94 -8.95 -22.19
C LEU A 385 -47.95 -9.78 -21.40
N ASN A 386 -47.70 -10.05 -20.12
CA ASN A 386 -48.61 -10.82 -19.26
C ASN A 386 -49.96 -10.10 -19.09
N ARG A 387 -49.96 -8.78 -18.84
CA ARG A 387 -51.19 -7.97 -18.82
C ARG A 387 -51.94 -8.03 -20.14
N GLN A 388 -51.23 -7.81 -21.25
CA GLN A 388 -51.82 -7.85 -22.60
C GLN A 388 -52.41 -9.24 -22.96
N LEU A 389 -51.74 -10.32 -22.57
CA LEU A 389 -52.23 -11.69 -22.77
C LEU A 389 -53.46 -11.98 -21.90
N THR A 390 -53.44 -11.51 -20.65
CA THR A 390 -54.57 -11.67 -19.72
C THR A 390 -55.79 -10.92 -20.23
N GLY A 391 -55.64 -9.65 -20.62
CA GLY A 391 -56.74 -8.86 -21.22
C GLY A 391 -57.34 -9.55 -22.45
N ARG A 392 -56.50 -10.00 -23.40
CA ARG A 392 -56.97 -10.74 -24.59
C ARG A 392 -57.60 -12.10 -24.28
N ALA A 393 -57.23 -12.75 -23.17
CA ALA A 393 -57.85 -14.01 -22.77
C ALA A 393 -59.26 -13.78 -22.24
N TRP A 394 -59.45 -12.72 -21.44
CA TRP A 394 -60.74 -12.31 -20.90
C TRP A 394 -61.68 -11.76 -21.97
N GLU A 395 -61.18 -10.92 -22.88
CA GLU A 395 -61.93 -10.41 -24.04
C GLU A 395 -62.51 -11.56 -24.88
N ARG A 396 -61.67 -12.52 -25.29
CA ARG A 396 -62.12 -13.72 -26.04
C ARG A 396 -63.06 -14.63 -25.27
N TYR A 397 -62.99 -14.63 -23.94
CA TYR A 397 -63.90 -15.40 -23.10
C TYR A 397 -65.30 -14.77 -23.11
N PHE A 398 -65.40 -13.44 -22.95
CA PHE A 398 -66.67 -12.73 -23.06
C PHE A 398 -67.25 -12.79 -24.47
N GLU A 399 -66.44 -12.63 -25.52
CA GLU A 399 -66.88 -12.78 -26.92
C GLU A 399 -67.49 -14.16 -27.21
N ARG A 400 -66.87 -15.24 -26.71
CA ARG A 400 -67.37 -16.61 -26.91
C ARG A 400 -68.67 -16.88 -26.16
N ARG A 401 -68.85 -16.25 -24.99
CA ARG A 401 -70.05 -16.42 -24.17
C ARG A 401 -71.24 -15.64 -24.75
N GLY A 402 -71.00 -14.53 -25.43
CA GLY A 402 -72.03 -13.70 -26.06
C GLY A 402 -72.81 -12.80 -25.10
N GLU A 403 -72.44 -12.79 -23.81
CA GLU A 403 -73.07 -12.00 -22.75
C GLU A 403 -72.01 -11.45 -21.79
N THR A 404 -72.18 -10.21 -21.34
CA THR A 404 -71.37 -9.63 -20.26
C THR A 404 -71.80 -10.27 -18.93
N LEU A 405 -70.86 -10.82 -18.14
CA LEU A 405 -71.19 -11.27 -16.79
C LEU A 405 -71.33 -10.05 -15.87
N SER A 406 -72.56 -9.69 -15.56
CA SER A 406 -72.89 -8.71 -14.52
C SER A 406 -73.88 -9.31 -13.52
N LEU A 407 -73.72 -8.95 -12.26
CA LEU A 407 -74.59 -9.36 -11.17
C LEU A 407 -74.78 -8.19 -10.23
N GLY A 408 -75.98 -7.62 -10.21
CA GLY A 408 -76.44 -6.66 -9.21
C GLY A 408 -77.41 -7.36 -8.25
N ILE A 409 -77.19 -7.18 -6.95
CA ILE A 409 -78.12 -7.65 -5.92
C ILE A 409 -78.52 -6.44 -5.09
N ASP A 410 -79.80 -6.15 -5.09
CA ASP A 410 -80.42 -5.22 -4.15
C ASP A 410 -80.87 -6.02 -2.92
N PHE A 411 -80.21 -5.77 -1.79
CA PHE A 411 -80.47 -6.48 -0.54
C PHE A 411 -81.65 -5.91 0.24
N ASP A 412 -82.10 -4.68 -0.05
CA ASP A 412 -83.27 -4.08 0.58
C ASP A 412 -84.56 -4.55 -0.10
N GLU A 413 -84.52 -4.73 -1.42
CA GLU A 413 -85.64 -5.26 -2.20
C GLU A 413 -85.59 -6.79 -2.44
N GLU A 414 -84.54 -7.47 -1.99
CA GLU A 414 -84.24 -8.90 -2.28
C GLU A 414 -84.30 -9.24 -3.78
N ARG A 415 -83.82 -8.33 -4.65
CA ARG A 415 -83.88 -8.49 -6.11
C ARG A 415 -82.50 -8.65 -6.72
N THR A 416 -82.38 -9.63 -7.62
CA THR A 416 -81.21 -9.77 -8.49
C THR A 416 -81.52 -9.18 -9.86
N HIS A 417 -80.62 -8.35 -10.37
CA HIS A 417 -80.70 -7.78 -11.72
C HIS A 417 -79.38 -7.98 -12.46
N THR A 418 -79.46 -8.28 -13.76
CA THR A 418 -78.33 -8.17 -14.68
C THR A 418 -78.18 -6.69 -15.01
N ALA A 419 -77.04 -6.10 -14.64
CA ALA A 419 -76.73 -4.72 -14.98
C ALA A 419 -76.05 -4.72 -16.35
N ASP A 420 -76.79 -4.42 -17.43
CA ASP A 420 -76.23 -4.39 -18.78
C ASP A 420 -75.28 -3.19 -19.00
N GLU A 421 -75.37 -2.16 -18.15
CA GLU A 421 -74.55 -0.94 -18.22
C GLU A 421 -73.69 -0.74 -16.97
N LEU A 422 -72.43 -0.36 -17.16
CA LEU A 422 -71.51 -0.01 -16.08
C LEU A 422 -71.92 1.31 -15.42
N SER A 423 -71.97 1.33 -14.09
CA SER A 423 -72.17 2.57 -13.33
C SER A 423 -71.03 3.58 -13.58
N PRO A 424 -71.25 4.89 -13.40
CA PRO A 424 -70.18 5.88 -13.49
C PRO A 424 -69.00 5.58 -12.54
N THR A 425 -69.31 5.10 -11.33
CA THR A 425 -68.31 4.77 -10.31
C THR A 425 -67.49 3.53 -10.70
N GLN A 426 -68.12 2.53 -11.32
CA GLN A 426 -67.43 1.36 -11.88
C GLN A 426 -66.54 1.74 -13.07
N GLN A 427 -67.02 2.57 -13.99
CA GLN A 427 -66.22 3.05 -15.13
C GLN A 427 -64.99 3.81 -14.65
N GLU A 428 -65.15 4.66 -13.63
CA GLU A 428 -64.04 5.39 -13.02
C GLU A 428 -63.04 4.46 -12.32
N ALA A 429 -63.51 3.43 -11.60
CA ALA A 429 -62.66 2.42 -10.97
C ALA A 429 -61.81 1.67 -12.01
N ILE A 430 -62.42 1.26 -13.13
CA ILE A 430 -61.76 0.55 -14.22
C ILE A 430 -60.73 1.46 -14.91
N ALA A 431 -61.11 2.70 -15.24
CA ALA A 431 -60.25 3.65 -15.93
C ALA A 431 -59.07 4.10 -15.07
N SER A 432 -59.31 4.38 -13.78
CA SER A 432 -58.29 4.82 -12.83
C SER A 432 -57.44 3.68 -12.27
N ARG A 433 -57.92 2.43 -12.38
CA ARG A 433 -57.33 1.22 -11.78
C ARG A 433 -57.13 1.35 -10.27
N LYS A 434 -58.01 2.08 -9.59
CA LYS A 434 -57.97 2.32 -8.14
C LYS A 434 -59.36 2.22 -7.55
N LEU A 435 -59.42 1.98 -6.24
CA LEU A 435 -60.65 2.15 -5.49
C LEU A 435 -61.12 3.61 -5.60
N VAL A 436 -62.38 3.79 -5.96
CA VAL A 436 -63.03 5.11 -6.09
C VAL A 436 -64.31 5.15 -5.28
N MET A 437 -64.65 6.33 -4.80
CA MET A 437 -65.83 6.57 -3.98
C MET A 437 -66.62 7.73 -4.57
N HIS A 438 -67.92 7.53 -4.74
CA HIS A 438 -68.84 8.55 -5.21
C HIS A 438 -69.96 8.76 -4.20
N ARG A 439 -70.08 9.99 -3.69
CA ARG A 439 -71.08 10.35 -2.68
C ARG A 439 -72.33 10.91 -3.35
N MET A 440 -73.48 10.32 -3.04
CA MET A 440 -74.80 10.75 -3.48
C MET A 440 -75.56 11.41 -2.32
N GLU A 441 -76.76 11.96 -2.58
CA GLU A 441 -77.55 12.66 -1.55
C GLU A 441 -77.95 11.77 -0.36
N ARG A 442 -78.10 10.45 -0.58
CA ARG A 442 -78.59 9.50 0.43
C ARG A 442 -77.80 8.18 0.47
N SER A 443 -76.68 8.09 -0.25
CA SER A 443 -75.85 6.88 -0.29
C SER A 443 -74.42 7.20 -0.72
N VAL A 444 -73.51 6.26 -0.47
CA VAL A 444 -72.11 6.30 -0.92
C VAL A 444 -71.83 5.03 -1.70
N LYS A 445 -71.39 5.19 -2.95
CA LYS A 445 -70.92 4.08 -3.79
C LYS A 445 -69.41 3.97 -3.70
N VAL A 446 -68.92 2.76 -3.48
CA VAL A 446 -67.50 2.42 -3.45
C VAL A 446 -67.25 1.34 -4.49
N ALA A 447 -66.43 1.63 -5.49
CA ALA A 447 -66.06 0.67 -6.51
C ALA A 447 -64.57 0.34 -6.45
N ALA A 448 -64.25 -0.95 -6.44
CA ALA A 448 -62.89 -1.47 -6.49
C ALA A 448 -62.67 -2.24 -7.80
N PRO A 449 -61.55 -2.01 -8.51
CA PRO A 449 -61.23 -2.76 -9.72
C PRO A 449 -60.93 -4.23 -9.41
N VAL A 450 -61.40 -5.13 -10.27
CA VAL A 450 -61.12 -6.56 -10.18
C VAL A 450 -59.89 -6.87 -11.03
N HIS A 451 -58.79 -7.25 -10.37
CA HIS A 451 -57.51 -7.50 -11.02
C HIS A 451 -57.23 -8.99 -11.26
N VAL A 452 -56.71 -9.30 -12.44
CA VAL A 452 -56.11 -10.59 -12.77
C VAL A 452 -54.74 -10.36 -13.37
N ARG A 453 -53.68 -10.85 -12.71
CA ARG A 453 -52.29 -10.74 -13.19
C ARG A 453 -51.89 -9.32 -13.63
N GLY A 454 -52.38 -8.31 -12.91
CA GLY A 454 -52.11 -6.89 -13.18
C GLY A 454 -53.00 -6.24 -14.24
N GLU A 455 -53.91 -6.98 -14.88
CA GLU A 455 -54.93 -6.43 -15.79
C GLU A 455 -56.26 -6.23 -15.06
N VAL A 456 -57.02 -5.18 -15.40
CA VAL A 456 -58.37 -4.96 -14.84
C VAL A 456 -59.39 -5.59 -15.77
N ILE A 457 -60.18 -6.51 -15.23
CA ILE A 457 -61.20 -7.24 -16.00
C ILE A 457 -62.63 -6.78 -15.71
N GLY A 458 -62.82 -5.92 -14.70
CA GLY A 458 -64.11 -5.40 -14.27
C GLY A 458 -64.00 -4.58 -12.99
N ALA A 459 -65.13 -4.24 -12.38
CA ALA A 459 -65.19 -3.58 -11.08
C ALA A 459 -66.28 -4.17 -10.20
N PHE A 460 -66.00 -4.21 -8.90
CA PHE A 460 -66.91 -4.59 -7.84
C PHE A 460 -67.40 -3.33 -7.14
N GLU A 461 -68.70 -3.08 -7.13
CA GLU A 461 -69.31 -1.89 -6.51
C GLU A 461 -70.15 -2.29 -5.29
N LEU A 462 -70.04 -1.50 -4.23
CA LEU A 462 -70.85 -1.57 -3.03
C LEU A 462 -71.50 -0.21 -2.78
N GLU A 463 -72.76 -0.22 -2.38
CA GLU A 463 -73.51 0.96 -1.98
C GLU A 463 -73.81 0.92 -0.49
N PHE A 464 -73.63 2.05 0.20
CA PHE A 464 -73.87 2.21 1.63
C PHE A 464 -74.81 3.38 1.87
N ASP A 465 -75.76 3.27 2.81
CA ASP A 465 -76.70 4.34 3.15
C ASP A 465 -76.04 5.62 3.69
N ASP A 466 -74.88 5.48 4.33
CA ASP A 466 -74.09 6.59 4.88
C ASP A 466 -72.61 6.20 5.03
N ASP A 467 -71.76 7.21 5.17
CA ASP A 467 -70.30 7.13 5.26
C ASP A 467 -69.80 6.61 6.62
N GLY A 468 -70.67 6.52 7.63
CA GLY A 468 -70.29 6.09 8.99
C GLY A 468 -69.68 4.68 9.09
N ARG A 469 -69.79 3.85 8.03
CA ARG A 469 -69.20 2.49 7.95
C ARG A 469 -67.92 2.41 7.11
N LEU A 470 -67.53 3.49 6.44
CA LEU A 470 -66.37 3.54 5.54
C LEU A 470 -65.11 3.95 6.32
N THR A 471 -64.56 2.99 7.06
CA THR A 471 -63.25 3.16 7.71
C THR A 471 -62.12 2.69 6.77
N PRO A 472 -60.86 3.10 7.00
CA PRO A 472 -59.72 2.62 6.23
C PRO A 472 -59.62 1.08 6.19
N GLU A 473 -59.98 0.41 7.29
CA GLU A 473 -60.00 -1.05 7.38
C GLU A 473 -61.08 -1.67 6.49
N THR A 474 -62.27 -1.04 6.41
CA THR A 474 -63.34 -1.49 5.51
C THR A 474 -62.93 -1.31 4.05
N LEU A 475 -62.28 -0.18 3.70
CA LEU A 475 -61.80 0.05 2.33
C LEU A 475 -60.73 -0.98 1.92
N GLU A 476 -59.79 -1.28 2.82
CA GLU A 476 -58.78 -2.32 2.60
C GLU A 476 -59.43 -3.71 2.43
N LEU A 477 -60.48 -4.01 3.20
CA LEU A 477 -61.23 -5.25 3.05
C LEU A 477 -61.89 -5.34 1.66
N ILE A 478 -62.51 -4.25 1.18
CA ILE A 478 -63.13 -4.20 -0.15
C ILE A 478 -62.10 -4.48 -1.24
N GLU A 479 -60.90 -3.86 -1.17
CA GLU A 479 -59.82 -4.13 -2.12
C GLU A 479 -59.38 -5.60 -2.11
N ARG A 480 -59.16 -6.19 -0.92
CA ARG A 480 -58.79 -7.63 -0.82
C ARG A 480 -59.87 -8.56 -1.35
N VAL A 481 -61.15 -8.21 -1.17
CA VAL A 481 -62.26 -8.98 -1.73
C VAL A 481 -62.25 -8.88 -3.26
N ALA A 482 -62.05 -7.68 -3.82
CA ALA A 482 -61.93 -7.49 -5.26
C ALA A 482 -60.75 -8.30 -5.87
N GLU A 483 -59.60 -8.35 -5.19
CA GLU A 483 -58.47 -9.20 -5.58
C GLU A 483 -58.84 -10.70 -5.56
N ARG A 484 -59.52 -11.15 -4.50
CA ARG A 484 -59.94 -12.55 -4.37
C ARG A 484 -60.98 -12.94 -5.43
N LEU A 485 -61.89 -12.01 -5.77
CA LEU A 485 -62.85 -12.17 -6.86
C LEU A 485 -62.13 -12.34 -8.19
N GLY A 486 -61.10 -11.54 -8.48
CA GLY A 486 -60.30 -11.69 -9.70
C GLY A 486 -59.64 -13.07 -9.80
N PHE A 487 -59.04 -13.55 -8.70
CA PHE A 487 -58.45 -14.90 -8.66
C PHE A 487 -59.47 -16.01 -8.87
N ALA A 488 -60.63 -15.91 -8.22
CA ALA A 488 -61.71 -16.88 -8.38
C ALA A 488 -62.26 -16.88 -9.81
N ALA A 489 -62.46 -15.69 -10.39
CA ALA A 489 -62.94 -15.52 -11.76
C ALA A 489 -61.96 -16.15 -12.77
N GLU A 490 -60.64 -15.93 -12.62
CA GLU A 490 -59.63 -16.55 -13.48
C GLU A 490 -59.61 -18.07 -13.35
N THR A 491 -59.75 -18.58 -12.14
CA THR A 491 -59.82 -20.02 -11.90
C THR A 491 -61.05 -20.64 -12.57
N SER A 492 -62.22 -20.00 -12.43
CA SER A 492 -63.46 -20.43 -13.08
C SER A 492 -63.33 -20.37 -14.61
N ARG A 493 -62.78 -19.29 -15.16
CA ARG A 493 -62.53 -19.14 -16.60
C ARG A 493 -61.63 -20.24 -17.14
N LEU A 494 -60.52 -20.53 -16.47
CA LEU A 494 -59.57 -21.60 -16.84
C LEU A 494 -60.22 -22.98 -16.75
N PHE A 495 -61.05 -23.22 -15.74
CA PHE A 495 -61.78 -24.46 -15.58
C PHE A 495 -62.82 -24.67 -16.69
N GLU A 496 -63.63 -23.66 -17.00
CA GLU A 496 -64.58 -23.69 -18.11
C GLU A 496 -63.87 -23.93 -19.46
N GLU A 497 -62.76 -23.23 -19.71
CA GLU A 497 -61.95 -23.41 -20.92
C GLU A 497 -61.38 -24.84 -21.02
N SER A 498 -60.91 -25.40 -19.89
CA SER A 498 -60.44 -26.79 -19.83
C SER A 498 -61.56 -27.80 -20.08
N GLN A 499 -62.77 -27.57 -19.55
CA GLN A 499 -63.91 -28.45 -19.78
C GLN A 499 -64.36 -28.42 -21.24
N GLN A 500 -64.44 -27.23 -21.84
CA GLN A 500 -64.77 -27.09 -23.26
C GLN A 500 -63.75 -27.78 -24.15
N PHE A 501 -62.45 -27.65 -23.83
CA PHE A 501 -61.39 -28.31 -24.57
C PHE A 501 -61.52 -29.84 -24.50
N ALA A 502 -61.69 -30.39 -23.29
CA ALA A 502 -61.87 -31.83 -23.09
C ALA A 502 -63.13 -32.37 -23.79
N PHE A 503 -64.23 -31.63 -23.73
CA PHE A 503 -65.47 -31.98 -24.43
C PHE A 503 -65.27 -32.03 -25.95
N ARG A 504 -64.61 -31.01 -26.53
CA ARG A 504 -64.29 -30.97 -27.96
C ARG A 504 -63.38 -32.12 -28.38
N GLU A 505 -62.37 -32.45 -27.58
CA GLU A 505 -61.45 -33.55 -27.87
C GLU A 505 -62.16 -34.91 -27.79
N ALA A 506 -62.98 -35.14 -26.76
CA ALA A 506 -63.79 -36.36 -26.63
C ALA A 506 -64.71 -36.55 -27.83
N MET A 507 -65.35 -35.47 -28.28
CA MET A 507 -66.20 -35.45 -29.47
C MET A 507 -65.45 -35.79 -30.75
N VAL A 508 -64.27 -35.22 -30.98
CA VAL A 508 -63.42 -35.54 -32.15
C VAL A 508 -62.98 -37.00 -32.14
N ASN A 509 -62.58 -37.52 -30.97
CA ASN A 509 -62.17 -38.92 -30.82
C ASN A 509 -63.35 -39.88 -31.04
N GLU A 510 -64.54 -39.54 -30.56
CA GLU A 510 -65.76 -40.33 -30.80
C GLU A 510 -66.08 -40.42 -32.30
N ILE A 511 -66.09 -39.28 -33.00
CA ILE A 511 -66.31 -39.23 -34.46
C ILE A 511 -65.25 -40.07 -35.17
N SER A 512 -63.97 -39.88 -34.84
CA SER A 512 -62.85 -40.60 -35.47
C SER A 512 -62.97 -42.12 -35.27
N THR A 513 -63.35 -42.55 -34.06
CA THR A 513 -63.54 -43.98 -33.75
C THR A 513 -64.68 -44.58 -34.57
N ARG A 514 -65.81 -43.89 -34.72
CA ARG A 514 -66.94 -44.35 -35.56
C ARG A 514 -66.57 -44.41 -37.05
N LEU A 515 -65.71 -43.50 -37.52
CA LEU A 515 -65.21 -43.53 -38.89
C LEU A 515 -64.21 -44.68 -39.11
N GLN A 516 -63.40 -45.04 -38.13
CA GLN A 516 -62.43 -46.13 -38.26
C GLN A 516 -63.08 -47.52 -38.20
N THR A 517 -64.26 -47.67 -37.62
CA THR A 517 -64.97 -48.96 -37.55
C THR A 517 -65.77 -49.28 -38.81
N THR A 518 -65.82 -48.37 -39.79
CA THR A 518 -66.52 -48.58 -41.07
C THR A 518 -65.58 -49.19 -42.13
N ASN A 519 -65.96 -50.33 -42.71
CA ASN A 519 -65.14 -51.07 -43.68
C ASN A 519 -65.39 -50.71 -45.16
N ASN A 520 -66.20 -49.67 -45.44
CA ASN A 520 -66.48 -49.19 -46.80
C ASN A 520 -66.40 -47.64 -46.82
N VAL A 521 -65.71 -47.10 -47.82
CA VAL A 521 -65.56 -45.66 -48.06
C VAL A 521 -66.92 -44.95 -48.17
N GLU A 522 -67.90 -45.53 -48.84
CA GLU A 522 -69.23 -44.92 -48.99
C GLU A 522 -69.98 -44.82 -47.65
N THR A 523 -69.86 -45.86 -46.82
CA THR A 523 -70.47 -45.89 -45.49
C THR A 523 -69.75 -44.95 -44.53
N MET A 524 -68.42 -44.87 -44.61
CA MET A 524 -67.60 -43.93 -43.84
C MET A 524 -67.97 -42.48 -44.19
N LEU A 525 -68.17 -42.16 -45.48
CA LEU A 525 -68.60 -40.82 -45.91
C LEU A 525 -70.01 -40.47 -45.41
N ALA A 526 -70.95 -41.43 -45.47
CA ALA A 526 -72.30 -41.23 -44.95
C ALA A 526 -72.31 -41.02 -43.43
N GLU A 527 -71.47 -41.76 -42.71
CA GLU A 527 -71.33 -41.66 -41.25
C GLU A 527 -70.61 -40.37 -40.83
N ALA A 528 -69.61 -39.94 -41.60
CA ALA A 528 -68.97 -38.63 -41.43
C ALA A 528 -69.98 -37.49 -41.63
N ALA A 529 -70.79 -37.57 -42.69
CA ALA A 529 -71.79 -36.55 -42.98
C ALA A 529 -72.86 -36.45 -41.87
N ARG A 530 -73.35 -37.60 -41.37
CA ARG A 530 -74.28 -37.63 -40.23
C ARG A 530 -73.66 -37.12 -38.94
N SER A 531 -72.45 -37.56 -38.62
CA SER A 531 -71.76 -37.14 -37.41
C SER A 531 -71.53 -35.63 -37.42
N LEU A 532 -71.06 -35.06 -38.54
CA LEU A 532 -70.89 -33.62 -38.69
C LEU A 532 -72.23 -32.86 -38.63
N GLN A 533 -73.29 -33.40 -39.22
CA GLN A 533 -74.63 -32.80 -39.16
C GLN A 533 -75.15 -32.75 -37.72
N GLN A 534 -75.07 -33.85 -36.99
CA GLN A 534 -75.55 -33.96 -35.61
C GLN A 534 -74.72 -33.11 -34.65
N THR A 535 -73.40 -33.13 -34.82
CA THR A 535 -72.47 -32.46 -33.91
C THR A 535 -72.42 -30.95 -34.11
N LEU A 536 -72.41 -30.49 -35.37
CA LEU A 536 -72.27 -29.06 -35.69
C LEU A 536 -73.62 -28.39 -35.98
N ASN A 537 -74.72 -29.14 -35.89
CA ASN A 537 -76.06 -28.69 -36.28
C ASN A 537 -76.07 -28.07 -37.70
N ALA A 538 -75.31 -28.66 -38.63
CA ALA A 538 -75.16 -28.14 -39.97
C ALA A 538 -76.42 -28.45 -40.82
N ASP A 539 -77.02 -27.44 -41.45
CA ASP A 539 -78.22 -27.63 -42.26
C ASP A 539 -77.99 -28.51 -43.50
N LYS A 540 -76.77 -28.50 -44.05
CA LYS A 540 -76.35 -29.30 -45.19
C LYS A 540 -74.90 -29.74 -45.03
N VAL A 541 -74.64 -31.03 -45.28
CA VAL A 541 -73.29 -31.59 -45.31
C VAL A 541 -73.06 -32.26 -46.67
N ALA A 542 -72.02 -31.85 -47.39
CA ALA A 542 -71.62 -32.43 -48.67
C ALA A 542 -70.14 -32.83 -48.59
N ILE A 543 -69.86 -34.10 -48.88
CA ILE A 543 -68.50 -34.64 -48.89
C ILE A 543 -68.24 -35.24 -50.27
N ARG A 544 -67.18 -34.79 -50.94
CA ARG A 544 -66.77 -35.28 -52.26
C ARG A 544 -65.33 -35.78 -52.21
N LEU A 545 -65.13 -37.04 -52.55
CA LEU A 545 -63.81 -37.63 -52.79
C LEU A 545 -63.61 -37.79 -54.30
N GLY A 546 -62.45 -37.40 -54.83
CA GLY A 546 -62.17 -37.49 -56.27
C GLY A 546 -60.73 -37.11 -56.61
N SER A 547 -60.34 -37.26 -57.87
CA SER A 547 -59.00 -36.88 -58.34
C SER A 547 -58.82 -35.35 -58.28
N PRO A 548 -57.69 -34.84 -57.75
CA PRO A 548 -57.40 -33.40 -57.73
C PRO A 548 -57.51 -32.73 -59.10
N VAL A 549 -57.29 -33.48 -60.18
CA VAL A 549 -57.26 -33.00 -61.57
C VAL A 549 -58.65 -32.63 -62.11
N GLU A 550 -59.73 -33.24 -61.62
CA GLU A 550 -61.11 -32.96 -62.06
C GLU A 550 -61.73 -31.77 -61.31
N ALA A 551 -61.28 -31.49 -60.07
CA ALA A 551 -61.74 -30.33 -59.30
C ALA A 551 -61.30 -29.00 -59.92
N GLN A 552 -60.08 -28.94 -60.49
CA GLN A 552 -59.57 -27.75 -61.18
C GLN A 552 -60.26 -27.46 -62.53
N ARG A 553 -60.76 -28.48 -63.24
CA ARG A 553 -61.48 -28.29 -64.51
C ARG A 553 -62.90 -27.74 -64.33
N GLN A 554 -63.56 -28.05 -63.22
CA GLN A 554 -64.92 -27.56 -62.92
C GLN A 554 -64.93 -26.18 -62.24
N GLY A 555 -63.87 -25.81 -61.52
CA GLY A 555 -63.74 -24.47 -60.90
C GLY A 555 -63.56 -23.32 -61.91
N ASN A 556 -63.03 -23.59 -63.11
CA ASN A 556 -62.87 -22.58 -64.17
C ASN A 556 -64.12 -22.43 -65.07
N GLY A 557 -65.24 -23.10 -64.76
CA GLY A 557 -66.46 -23.09 -65.57
C GLY A 557 -67.66 -22.38 -64.93
N ALA A 558 -67.57 -21.92 -63.69
CA ALA A 558 -68.62 -21.15 -63.03
C ALA A 558 -67.99 -20.09 -62.12
N LEU A 559 -68.13 -18.84 -62.56
CA LEU A 559 -67.71 -17.55 -61.97
C LEU A 559 -66.25 -17.15 -62.19
#